data_AF-A0A4Q9VMW6-F1
#
_entry.id   AF-A0A4Q9VMW6-F1
#
_cell.length_a   1.000
_cell.length_b   1.000
_cell.length_c   1.000
_cell.angle_alpha   90.00
_cell.angle_beta   90.00
_cell.angle_gamma   90.00
#
_symmetry.space_group_name_H-M   'P 1'
#
loop_
_entity.id
_entity.type
_entity.pdbx_description
1 polymer ?
#
loop_
_entity_poly.entity_id
_entity_poly.type
_entity_poly.pdbx_seq_one_letter_code
_entity_poly.pdbx_strand_id
1 'polypeptide(L)'
;MRRATLRCARETLERVTMNEPKKVFVKTWGCQMNVYDSDRMTDTLAPGGWEETSTVEDADLVILNTCHIREKAAEKVFSELGRIRRVKEARALRGETMVVGVAGCVAQAEGVEIARRAPVVDMVFGPQSYHRLPDLIDRVAAGARVVETEFPVEDKFDHLAPASRERTVARGLTAFLTVQEGCDKFCTFCVVPYTRGSETSRPVDRIVAEAERLADAGVREVTLLGQNVNAYHGPGPDGAAWSLARLLRRLAEIPVLARLRYTTSHPRDMGDDLIEAHRDLPALMPYLHLPVQSGSDRILAAMNRRHRRDDYLRLVERIRAARPDIALSGDFIVGFPGETEADFAATLELIEAVGYGSAFSFKYSPRPGTPAAAEADQIAESVKVERLARLQALIDRQTRDFNLSRLGMTMDVLLEKPGRRPGQLAGRSPWLQAVHLDAPVDLLGTIVPVRIDAVMTYSLSAVRLDAPAPSSRPVAALGGVR
;
A
#
# COMPACT_ATOMS: atom_id res chain seq x y z
N MET A 1 59.69 11.33 21.81
CA MET A 1 58.88 11.64 20.61
C MET A 1 58.17 10.44 19.98
N ARG A 2 58.80 9.26 19.78
CA ARG A 2 58.14 8.09 19.15
C ARG A 2 56.97 7.43 19.89
N ARG A 3 56.81 7.65 21.21
CA ARG A 3 55.66 7.11 21.99
C ARG A 3 54.38 7.96 21.90
N ALA A 4 54.48 9.24 21.56
CA ALA A 4 53.31 10.12 21.43
C ALA A 4 52.61 9.95 20.08
N THR A 5 53.37 9.68 19.01
CA THR A 5 52.83 9.46 17.65
C THR A 5 52.08 8.12 17.54
N LEU A 6 52.52 7.08 18.27
CA LEU A 6 51.81 5.78 18.33
C LEU A 6 50.50 5.84 19.13
N ARG A 7 50.39 6.71 20.13
CA ARG A 7 49.16 6.87 20.92
C ARG A 7 48.08 7.63 20.15
N CYS A 8 48.48 8.67 19.41
CA CYS A 8 47.59 9.41 18.51
C CYS A 8 47.13 8.54 17.31
N ALA A 9 48.01 7.71 16.74
CA ALA A 9 47.62 6.75 15.70
C ALA A 9 46.66 5.67 16.23
N ARG A 10 46.83 5.21 17.48
CA ARG A 10 45.93 4.23 18.10
C ARG A 10 44.59 4.83 18.52
N GLU A 11 44.56 6.08 18.98
CA GLU A 11 43.31 6.83 19.23
C GLU A 11 42.60 7.21 17.93
N THR A 12 43.32 7.37 16.82
CA THR A 12 42.74 7.59 15.49
C THR A 12 42.24 6.27 14.88
N LEU A 13 42.90 5.13 15.13
CA LEU A 13 42.43 3.80 14.73
C LEU A 13 41.29 3.26 15.61
N GLU A 14 41.28 3.56 16.91
CA GLU A 14 40.18 3.24 17.85
C GLU A 14 38.96 4.16 17.62
N ARG A 15 39.12 5.33 17.00
CA ARG A 15 38.00 6.13 16.47
C ARG A 15 37.51 5.70 15.08
N VAL A 16 38.27 4.84 14.38
CA VAL A 16 37.93 4.34 13.03
C VAL A 16 37.32 2.94 13.05
N THR A 17 37.19 2.29 14.22
CA THR A 17 36.14 1.27 14.42
C THR A 17 34.78 1.96 14.60
N MET A 18 34.38 2.72 13.58
CA MET A 18 32.97 2.96 13.32
C MET A 18 32.38 1.57 13.11
N ASN A 19 31.58 1.09 14.07
CA ASN A 19 30.81 -0.14 13.94
C ASN A 19 30.15 -0.10 12.56
N GLU A 20 30.42 -1.08 11.69
CA GLU A 20 29.76 -1.13 10.37
C GLU A 20 28.25 -1.00 10.58
N PRO A 21 27.55 -0.19 9.76
CA PRO A 21 26.12 0.02 9.93
C PRO A 21 25.40 -1.32 9.85
N LYS A 22 24.55 -1.59 10.84
CA LYS A 22 23.76 -2.82 10.86
C LYS A 22 22.77 -2.82 9.71
N LYS A 23 22.62 -3.95 9.03
CA LYS A 23 21.79 -4.03 7.82
C LYS A 23 20.44 -4.70 8.09
N VAL A 24 19.37 -4.10 7.60
CA VAL A 24 18.01 -4.67 7.64
C VAL A 24 17.51 -4.97 6.23
N PHE A 25 17.01 -6.18 6.02
CA PHE A 25 16.30 -6.60 4.82
C PHE A 25 14.82 -6.80 5.14
N VAL A 26 13.93 -6.09 4.44
CA VAL A 26 12.48 -6.25 4.59
C VAL A 26 11.87 -6.84 3.33
N LYS A 27 11.31 -8.04 3.44
CA LYS A 27 10.53 -8.65 2.36
C LYS A 27 9.05 -8.39 2.59
N THR A 28 8.49 -7.51 1.77
CA THR A 28 7.09 -7.13 1.85
C THR A 28 6.23 -7.97 0.91
N TRP A 29 5.19 -8.59 1.45
CA TRP A 29 4.09 -9.17 0.69
C TRP A 29 2.77 -8.59 1.16
N GLY A 30 1.96 -8.08 0.23
CA GLY A 30 0.62 -7.65 0.59
C GLY A 30 0.07 -6.51 -0.22
N CYS A 31 -0.51 -5.56 0.52
CA CYS A 31 -1.11 -4.34 0.01
C CYS A 31 -0.18 -3.13 0.22
N GLN A 32 -0.66 -1.98 -0.23
CA GLN A 32 -0.04 -0.66 -0.08
C GLN A 32 0.24 -0.35 1.39
N MET A 33 -0.60 -0.83 2.32
CA MET A 33 -0.36 -0.61 3.74
C MET A 33 0.78 -1.45 4.28
N ASN A 34 1.02 -2.66 3.76
CA ASN A 34 2.24 -3.40 4.11
C ASN A 34 3.49 -2.70 3.58
N VAL A 35 3.42 -2.04 2.41
CA VAL A 35 4.55 -1.22 1.91
C VAL A 35 4.83 -0.06 2.85
N TYR A 36 3.80 0.69 3.23
CA TYR A 36 3.91 1.76 4.22
C TYR A 36 4.45 1.25 5.57
N ASP A 37 3.92 0.14 6.09
CA ASP A 37 4.36 -0.46 7.35
C ASP A 37 5.85 -0.85 7.29
N SER A 38 6.31 -1.39 6.16
CA SER A 38 7.73 -1.72 5.94
C SER A 38 8.62 -0.48 5.90
N ASP A 39 8.20 0.58 5.22
CA ASP A 39 8.90 1.87 5.22
C ASP A 39 9.04 2.43 6.65
N ARG A 40 7.98 2.33 7.45
CA ARG A 40 8.01 2.77 8.86
C ARG A 40 8.90 1.91 9.74
N MET A 41 8.97 0.60 9.50
CA MET A 41 9.90 -0.28 10.22
C MET A 41 11.35 0.17 9.99
N THR A 42 11.73 0.49 8.76
CA THR A 42 13.10 0.91 8.46
C THR A 42 13.39 2.33 8.94
N ASP A 43 12.41 3.24 8.89
CA ASP A 43 12.53 4.58 9.46
C ASP A 43 12.72 4.55 10.98
N THR A 44 12.02 3.65 11.67
CA THR A 44 12.13 3.48 13.13
C THR A 44 13.52 2.99 13.55
N LEU A 45 14.18 2.19 12.71
CA LEU A 45 15.51 1.66 12.98
C LEU A 45 16.64 2.62 12.62
N ALA A 46 16.41 3.56 11.70
CA ALA A 46 17.45 4.45 11.20
C ALA A 46 18.22 5.25 12.29
N PRO A 47 17.57 5.80 13.34
CA PRO A 47 18.27 6.49 14.42
C PRO A 47 19.24 5.59 15.20
N GLY A 48 19.01 4.27 15.19
CA GLY A 48 19.89 3.27 15.80
C GLY A 48 21.07 2.85 14.91
N GLY A 49 21.31 3.52 13.77
CA GLY A 49 22.40 3.21 12.85
C GLY A 49 22.12 2.05 11.90
N TRP A 50 20.84 1.72 11.66
CA TRP A 50 20.45 0.68 10.72
C TRP A 50 20.29 1.21 9.29
N GLU A 51 20.80 0.45 8.33
CA GLU A 51 20.69 0.71 6.90
C GLU A 51 19.93 -0.40 6.19
N GLU A 52 19.17 -0.04 5.15
CA GLU A 52 18.47 -1.04 4.34
C GLU A 52 19.42 -1.74 3.39
N THR A 53 19.25 -3.05 3.24
CA THR A 53 19.92 -3.85 2.20
C THR A 53 18.89 -4.51 1.28
N SER A 54 19.31 -4.80 0.05
CA SER A 54 18.49 -5.49 -0.97
C SER A 54 18.72 -7.00 -1.01
N THR A 55 19.68 -7.50 -0.23
CA THR A 55 20.09 -8.92 -0.17
C THR A 55 19.88 -9.48 1.22
N VAL A 56 19.44 -10.73 1.30
CA VAL A 56 19.23 -11.40 2.60
C VAL A 56 20.58 -11.75 3.24
N GLU A 57 21.56 -12.05 2.40
CA GLU A 57 22.90 -12.51 2.78
C GLU A 57 23.67 -11.46 3.57
N ASP A 58 23.44 -10.17 3.27
CA ASP A 58 24.12 -9.06 3.93
C ASP A 58 23.36 -8.52 5.15
N ALA A 59 22.22 -9.11 5.52
CA ALA A 59 21.30 -8.54 6.50
C ALA A 59 21.50 -9.10 7.92
N ASP A 60 21.72 -8.23 8.90
CA ASP A 60 21.74 -8.56 10.33
C ASP A 60 20.34 -8.74 10.91
N LEU A 61 19.34 -8.12 10.26
CA LEU A 61 17.92 -8.31 10.55
C LEU A 61 17.16 -8.59 9.26
N VAL A 62 16.41 -9.68 9.24
CA VAL A 62 15.50 -10.05 8.14
C VAL A 62 14.07 -9.97 8.65
N ILE A 63 13.23 -9.14 8.02
CA ILE A 63 11.81 -9.01 8.35
C ILE A 63 10.96 -9.50 7.18
N LEU A 64 10.08 -10.46 7.43
CA LEU A 64 9.03 -10.86 6.51
C LEU A 64 7.73 -10.14 6.87
N ASN A 65 7.40 -9.04 6.19
CA ASN A 65 6.15 -8.30 6.40
C ASN A 65 5.05 -8.85 5.49
N THR A 66 3.98 -9.39 6.08
CA THR A 66 3.06 -10.30 5.41
C THR A 66 1.61 -9.82 5.47
N CYS A 67 0.82 -10.26 4.48
CA CYS A 67 -0.60 -9.97 4.39
C CYS A 67 -1.42 -11.25 4.48
N HIS A 68 -2.55 -11.22 5.21
CA HIS A 68 -3.37 -12.41 5.47
C HIS A 68 -4.49 -12.63 4.43
N ILE A 69 -4.76 -11.63 3.58
CA ILE A 69 -5.92 -11.65 2.68
C ILE A 69 -5.72 -12.50 1.42
N ARG A 70 -4.48 -12.85 1.06
CA ARG A 70 -4.18 -13.65 -0.15
C ARG A 70 -4.14 -15.14 0.13
N GLU A 71 -4.58 -15.96 -0.82
CA GLU A 71 -4.50 -17.42 -0.70
C GLU A 71 -3.02 -17.84 -0.50
N LYS A 72 -2.79 -18.84 0.36
CA LYS A 72 -1.44 -19.38 0.65
C LYS A 72 -0.45 -18.35 1.22
N ALA A 73 -0.93 -17.29 1.86
CA ALA A 73 -0.07 -16.30 2.51
C ALA A 73 0.89 -16.94 3.53
N ALA A 74 0.37 -17.75 4.45
CA ALA A 74 1.17 -18.45 5.45
C ALA A 74 2.20 -19.43 4.82
N GLU A 75 1.79 -20.20 3.80
CA GLU A 75 2.70 -21.14 3.11
C GLU A 75 3.91 -20.42 2.48
N LYS A 76 3.70 -19.23 1.91
CA LYS A 76 4.80 -18.41 1.36
C LYS A 76 5.79 -17.98 2.44
N VAL A 77 5.30 -17.65 3.64
CA VAL A 77 6.16 -17.33 4.79
C VAL A 77 7.02 -18.52 5.16
N PHE A 78 6.42 -19.70 5.37
CA PHE A 78 7.18 -20.90 5.73
C PHE A 78 8.19 -21.32 4.67
N SER A 79 7.84 -21.20 3.38
CA SER A 79 8.76 -21.47 2.27
C SER A 79 9.99 -20.54 2.31
N GLU A 80 9.77 -19.25 2.56
CA GLU A 80 10.85 -18.28 2.64
C GLU A 80 11.71 -18.46 3.90
N LEU A 81 11.08 -18.73 5.06
CA LEU A 81 11.79 -19.04 6.30
C LEU A 81 12.72 -20.25 6.15
N GLY A 82 12.33 -21.25 5.35
CA GLY A 82 13.18 -22.38 5.02
C GLY A 82 14.45 -21.99 4.24
N ARG A 83 14.37 -20.95 3.39
CA ARG A 83 15.54 -20.39 2.68
C ARG A 83 16.41 -19.57 3.61
N ILE A 84 15.80 -18.67 4.39
CA ILE A 84 16.49 -17.81 5.35
C ILE A 84 17.24 -18.65 6.39
N ARG A 85 16.68 -19.78 6.82
CA ARG A 85 17.36 -20.71 7.74
C ARG A 85 18.74 -21.11 7.24
N ARG A 86 18.88 -21.43 5.95
CA ARG A 86 20.18 -21.81 5.37
C ARG A 86 21.19 -20.66 5.41
N VAL A 87 20.72 -19.43 5.17
CA VAL A 87 21.57 -18.23 5.25
C VAL A 87 21.99 -17.99 6.70
N LYS A 88 21.06 -18.04 7.66
CA LYS A 88 21.33 -17.87 9.09
C LYS A 88 22.30 -18.93 9.62
N GLU A 89 22.15 -20.19 9.23
CA GLU A 89 23.08 -21.28 9.58
C GLU A 89 24.47 -21.03 8.99
N ALA A 90 24.58 -20.62 7.73
CA ALA A 90 25.86 -20.31 7.09
C ALA A 90 26.57 -19.10 7.71
N ARG A 91 25.82 -18.07 8.12
CA ARG A 91 26.34 -16.90 8.87
C ARG A 91 26.85 -17.32 10.26
N ALA A 92 26.09 -18.15 10.97
CA ALA A 92 26.47 -18.64 12.29
C ALA A 92 27.79 -19.43 12.26
N LEU A 93 28.05 -20.21 11.20
CA LEU A 93 29.33 -20.90 11.00
C LEU A 93 30.53 -19.95 10.84
N ARG A 94 30.30 -18.68 10.46
CA ARG A 94 31.30 -17.62 10.39
C ARG A 94 31.38 -16.75 11.65
N GLY A 95 30.60 -17.07 12.68
CA GLY A 95 30.50 -16.27 13.90
C GLY A 95 29.65 -15.00 13.75
N GLU A 96 28.88 -14.88 12.67
CA GLU A 96 27.98 -13.76 12.42
C GLU A 96 26.57 -14.06 12.94
N THR A 97 25.90 -13.06 13.52
CA THR A 97 24.52 -13.18 14.00
C THR A 97 23.53 -12.63 12.98
N MET A 98 22.35 -13.26 12.90
CA MET A 98 21.24 -12.80 12.07
C MET A 98 19.94 -13.00 12.84
N VAL A 99 19.17 -11.92 12.97
CA VAL A 99 17.85 -11.90 13.58
C VAL A 99 16.79 -12.03 12.48
N VAL A 100 15.75 -12.83 12.73
CA VAL A 100 14.66 -13.09 11.79
C VAL A 100 13.32 -12.77 12.45
N GLY A 101 12.63 -11.76 11.90
CA GLY A 101 11.31 -11.32 12.31
C GLY A 101 10.22 -11.68 11.30
N VAL A 102 9.02 -11.99 11.78
CA VAL A 102 7.81 -12.08 10.94
C VAL A 102 6.80 -11.04 11.40
N ALA A 103 6.34 -10.20 10.47
CA ALA A 103 5.49 -9.05 10.74
C ALA A 103 4.20 -9.08 9.91
N GLY A 104 3.26 -8.20 10.25
CA GLY A 104 2.06 -7.93 9.47
C GLY A 104 0.87 -8.81 9.85
N CYS A 105 -0.13 -8.90 8.96
CA CYS A 105 -1.42 -9.49 9.32
C CYS A 105 -1.36 -11.02 9.54
N VAL A 106 -0.46 -11.74 8.86
CA VAL A 106 -0.29 -13.20 9.13
C VAL A 106 0.37 -13.38 10.50
N ALA A 107 1.36 -12.56 10.84
CA ALA A 107 1.97 -12.55 12.16
C ALA A 107 0.93 -12.31 13.26
N GLN A 108 0.02 -11.34 13.04
CA GLN A 108 -1.07 -11.04 13.97
C GLN A 108 -2.05 -12.22 14.13
N ALA A 109 -2.41 -12.89 13.04
CA ALA A 109 -3.40 -13.97 13.08
C ALA A 109 -2.84 -15.31 13.58
N GLU A 110 -1.58 -15.62 13.25
CA GLU A 110 -0.98 -16.97 13.39
C GLU A 110 0.33 -16.94 14.18
N GLY A 111 0.60 -15.88 14.96
CA GLY A 111 1.92 -15.64 15.52
C GLY A 111 2.45 -16.72 16.45
N VAL A 112 1.59 -17.28 17.31
CA VAL A 112 1.93 -18.42 18.18
C VAL A 112 2.34 -19.64 17.36
N GLU A 113 1.61 -19.91 16.27
CA GLU A 113 1.86 -21.07 15.43
C GLU A 113 3.13 -20.91 14.59
N ILE A 114 3.42 -19.70 14.11
CA ILE A 114 4.68 -19.37 13.44
C ILE A 114 5.87 -19.59 14.38
N ALA A 115 5.81 -19.06 15.60
CA ALA A 115 6.87 -19.21 16.58
C ALA A 115 7.12 -20.69 16.96
N ARG A 116 6.05 -21.49 17.02
CA ARG A 116 6.12 -22.93 17.30
C ARG A 116 6.70 -23.74 16.12
N ARG A 117 6.26 -23.46 14.89
CA ARG A 117 6.62 -24.25 13.69
C ARG A 117 7.92 -23.84 13.03
N ALA A 118 8.38 -22.60 13.23
CA ALA A 118 9.57 -22.08 12.59
C ALA A 118 10.59 -21.57 13.62
N PRO A 119 11.40 -22.46 14.23
CA PRO A 119 12.38 -22.08 15.25
C PRO A 119 13.47 -21.10 14.78
N VAL A 120 13.60 -20.88 13.47
CA VAL A 120 14.47 -19.88 12.85
C VAL A 120 14.04 -18.45 13.17
N VAL A 121 12.75 -18.24 13.47
CA VAL A 121 12.15 -16.94 13.80
C VAL A 121 12.46 -16.57 15.24
N ASP A 122 13.01 -15.38 15.44
CA ASP A 122 13.37 -14.86 16.77
C ASP A 122 12.27 -13.94 17.34
N MET A 123 11.56 -13.23 16.46
CA MET A 123 10.44 -12.38 16.84
C MET A 123 9.26 -12.45 15.86
N VAL A 124 8.05 -12.32 16.40
CA VAL A 124 6.81 -12.16 15.64
C VAL A 124 6.09 -10.93 16.16
N PHE A 125 5.63 -10.04 15.30
CA PHE A 125 4.93 -8.84 15.75
C PHE A 125 3.80 -8.40 14.81
N GLY A 126 2.75 -7.86 15.40
CA GLY A 126 1.58 -7.36 14.71
C GLY A 126 1.81 -6.08 13.91
N PRO A 127 0.89 -5.72 13.00
CA PRO A 127 0.95 -4.45 12.27
C PRO A 127 0.75 -3.22 13.16
N GLN A 128 0.35 -3.39 14.43
CA GLN A 128 0.19 -2.30 15.39
C GLN A 128 1.39 -2.10 16.32
N SER A 129 2.44 -2.93 16.19
CA SER A 129 3.54 -2.96 17.18
C SER A 129 4.91 -2.63 16.59
N TYR A 130 4.98 -2.22 15.33
CA TYR A 130 6.27 -2.01 14.65
C TYR A 130 7.06 -0.79 15.15
N HIS A 131 6.45 0.16 15.86
CA HIS A 131 7.16 1.25 16.54
C HIS A 131 8.04 0.72 17.69
N ARG A 132 7.72 -0.46 18.24
CA ARG A 132 8.50 -1.13 19.30
C ARG A 132 9.68 -1.94 18.76
N LEU A 133 9.90 -1.96 17.45
CA LEU A 133 10.92 -2.79 16.82
C LEU A 133 12.33 -2.66 17.44
N PRO A 134 12.82 -1.47 17.86
CA PRO A 134 14.07 -1.37 18.59
C PRO A 134 14.10 -2.19 19.90
N ASP A 135 13.05 -2.11 20.73
CA ASP A 135 12.92 -2.88 21.96
C ASP A 135 12.83 -4.40 21.68
N LEU A 136 12.10 -4.80 20.64
CA LEU A 136 11.99 -6.21 20.24
C LEU A 136 13.37 -6.79 19.87
N ILE A 137 14.19 -6.02 19.17
CA ILE A 137 15.57 -6.41 18.80
C ILE A 137 16.42 -6.57 20.07
N ASP A 138 16.35 -5.63 21.01
CA ASP A 138 17.13 -5.68 22.25
C ASP A 138 16.74 -6.89 23.12
N ARG A 139 15.44 -7.21 23.20
CA ARG A 139 14.94 -8.41 23.89
C ARG A 139 15.45 -9.70 23.24
N VAL A 140 15.47 -9.76 21.90
CA VAL A 140 16.05 -10.90 21.17
C VAL A 140 17.55 -11.01 21.43
N ALA A 141 18.27 -9.89 21.44
CA ALA A 141 19.70 -9.85 21.76
C ALA A 141 20.00 -10.33 23.20
N ALA A 142 19.07 -10.10 24.13
CA ALA A 142 19.12 -10.63 25.49
C ALA A 142 18.73 -12.13 25.61
N GLY A 143 18.41 -12.79 24.49
CA GLY A 143 18.10 -14.22 24.42
C GLY A 143 16.61 -14.57 24.49
N ALA A 144 15.71 -13.58 24.44
CA ALA A 144 14.27 -13.84 24.41
C ALA A 144 13.80 -14.28 23.01
N ARG A 145 12.74 -15.09 22.97
CA ARG A 145 11.90 -15.25 21.78
C ARG A 145 10.64 -14.43 21.98
N VAL A 146 10.29 -13.58 21.03
CA VAL A 146 9.23 -12.58 21.21
C VAL A 146 8.03 -12.85 20.30
N VAL A 147 6.82 -12.81 20.86
CA VAL A 147 5.56 -12.81 20.12
C VAL A 147 4.73 -11.64 20.61
N GLU A 148 4.72 -10.56 19.84
CA GLU A 148 4.08 -9.27 20.16
C GLU A 148 2.86 -9.07 19.25
N THR A 149 1.79 -9.81 19.53
CA THR A 149 0.54 -9.79 18.75
C THR A 149 -0.64 -9.24 19.56
N GLU A 150 -0.40 -8.66 20.74
CA GLU A 150 -1.43 -7.94 21.47
C GLU A 150 -1.57 -6.54 20.89
N PHE A 151 -2.80 -6.02 20.81
CA PHE A 151 -3.03 -4.66 20.35
C PHE A 151 -2.61 -3.67 21.45
N PRO A 152 -1.61 -2.80 21.19
CA PRO A 152 -1.20 -1.80 22.16
C PRO A 152 -2.33 -0.82 22.46
N VAL A 153 -2.37 -0.31 23.70
CA VAL A 153 -3.28 0.79 24.10
C VAL A 153 -2.77 2.14 23.57
N GLU A 154 -1.46 2.28 23.45
CA GLU A 154 -0.81 3.47 22.88
C GLU A 154 -0.96 3.52 21.37
N ASP A 155 -1.12 4.74 20.82
CA ASP A 155 -1.10 4.95 19.37
C ASP A 155 0.35 4.93 18.87
N LYS A 156 0.69 3.97 18.02
CA LYS A 156 2.03 3.88 17.44
C LYS A 156 2.46 5.15 16.71
N PHE A 157 1.54 5.91 16.11
CA PHE A 157 1.86 7.11 15.35
C PHE A 157 2.45 8.23 16.22
N ASP A 158 2.25 8.17 17.54
CA ASP A 158 2.90 9.09 18.50
C ASP A 158 4.38 8.77 18.73
N HIS A 159 4.81 7.55 18.39
CA HIS A 159 6.17 7.05 18.63
C HIS A 159 7.00 6.88 17.36
N LEU A 160 6.38 6.94 16.18
CA LEU A 160 7.09 6.75 14.91
C LEU A 160 8.00 7.94 14.61
N ALA A 161 9.28 7.63 14.41
CA ALA A 161 10.23 8.60 13.90
C ALA A 161 9.82 9.04 12.49
N PRO A 162 9.88 10.34 12.17
CA PRO A 162 9.71 10.79 10.79
C PRO A 162 10.86 10.26 9.93
N ALA A 163 10.56 9.87 8.69
CA ALA A 163 11.58 9.54 7.70
C ALA A 163 12.53 10.73 7.50
N SER A 164 13.82 10.45 7.28
CA SER A 164 14.76 11.49 6.85
C SER A 164 14.44 11.92 5.42
N ARG A 165 14.81 13.16 5.07
CA ARG A 165 14.60 13.70 3.72
C ARG A 165 15.26 12.83 2.65
N GLU A 166 16.46 12.33 2.92
CA GLU A 166 17.24 11.47 2.03
C GLU A 166 16.51 10.14 1.74
N ARG A 167 15.95 9.51 2.79
CA ARG A 167 15.15 8.29 2.65
C ARG A 167 13.88 8.54 1.84
N THR A 168 13.18 9.63 2.10
CA THR A 168 11.99 9.99 1.30
C THR A 168 12.33 10.22 -0.17
N VAL A 169 13.41 10.96 -0.46
CA VAL A 169 13.89 11.18 -1.84
C VAL A 169 14.21 9.85 -2.52
N ALA A 170 14.87 8.92 -1.83
CA ALA A 170 15.23 7.62 -2.37
C ALA A 170 14.01 6.73 -2.70
N ARG A 171 12.90 6.87 -1.95
CA ARG A 171 11.63 6.16 -2.20
C ARG A 171 10.90 6.67 -3.45
N GLY A 172 11.10 7.93 -3.81
CA GLY A 172 10.66 8.51 -5.08
C GLY A 172 9.57 9.58 -4.94
N LEU A 173 8.86 9.81 -6.04
CA LEU A 173 8.00 10.99 -6.23
C LEU A 173 6.55 10.78 -5.81
N THR A 174 6.20 9.57 -5.39
CA THR A 174 4.86 9.17 -4.95
C THR A 174 4.96 8.51 -3.59
N ALA A 175 4.04 8.81 -2.68
CA ALA A 175 4.06 8.25 -1.34
C ALA A 175 2.68 7.72 -0.90
N PHE A 176 2.71 6.69 -0.07
CA PHE A 176 1.56 6.26 0.71
C PHE A 176 1.51 7.01 2.04
N LEU A 177 0.32 7.41 2.45
CA LEU A 177 0.09 8.10 3.72
C LEU A 177 -1.12 7.47 4.42
N THR A 178 -0.88 6.67 5.45
CA THR A 178 -1.96 6.06 6.23
C THR A 178 -2.70 7.13 7.01
N VAL A 179 -4.01 7.26 6.85
CA VAL A 179 -4.85 8.23 7.58
C VAL A 179 -5.75 7.56 8.62
N GLN A 180 -5.99 6.27 8.46
CA GLN A 180 -6.89 5.48 9.28
C GLN A 180 -6.36 4.04 9.34
N GLU A 181 -6.59 3.37 10.46
CA GLU A 181 -6.33 1.95 10.63
C GLU A 181 -7.53 1.23 11.20
N GLY A 182 -7.56 -0.10 11.04
CA GLY A 182 -8.67 -0.93 11.50
C GLY A 182 -9.96 -0.70 10.71
N CYS A 183 -10.98 -1.51 10.98
CA CYS A 183 -12.26 -1.43 10.27
C CYS A 183 -13.39 -2.08 11.06
N ASP A 184 -14.48 -1.33 11.26
CA ASP A 184 -15.63 -1.77 12.06
C ASP A 184 -16.80 -2.28 11.20
N LYS A 185 -16.56 -2.60 9.93
CA LYS A 185 -17.63 -3.12 9.04
C LYS A 185 -17.99 -4.57 9.31
N PHE A 186 -17.07 -5.36 9.89
CA PHE A 186 -17.25 -6.78 10.18
C PHE A 186 -17.89 -7.56 9.02
N CYS A 187 -17.39 -7.35 7.80
CA CYS A 187 -17.82 -8.16 6.66
C CYS A 187 -17.48 -9.63 6.94
N THR A 188 -18.40 -10.55 6.66
CA THR A 188 -18.32 -11.93 7.16
C THR A 188 -17.13 -12.73 6.63
N PHE A 189 -16.51 -12.29 5.54
CA PHE A 189 -15.30 -12.87 4.94
C PHE A 189 -13.99 -12.19 5.37
N CYS A 190 -14.05 -11.07 6.10
CA CYS A 190 -12.91 -10.18 6.28
C CYS A 190 -12.21 -10.40 7.62
N VAL A 191 -10.89 -10.63 7.58
CA VAL A 191 -10.03 -10.81 8.77
C VAL A 191 -9.53 -9.51 9.38
N VAL A 192 -9.74 -8.38 8.71
CA VAL A 192 -9.18 -7.08 9.10
C VAL A 192 -9.52 -6.67 10.53
N PRO A 193 -10.79 -6.78 11.02
CA PRO A 193 -11.11 -6.38 12.38
C PRO A 193 -10.28 -7.12 13.44
N TYR A 194 -9.91 -8.37 13.16
CA TYR A 194 -9.12 -9.22 14.06
C TYR A 194 -7.61 -9.04 13.90
N THR A 195 -7.16 -8.50 12.76
CA THR A 195 -5.72 -8.40 12.43
C THR A 195 -5.18 -6.98 12.41
N ARG A 196 -6.04 -5.96 12.44
CA ARG A 196 -5.63 -4.55 12.51
C ARG A 196 -6.38 -3.74 13.57
N GLY A 197 -7.32 -4.37 14.29
CA GLY A 197 -8.06 -3.76 15.38
C GLY A 197 -9.29 -2.98 14.93
N SER A 198 -9.87 -2.24 15.88
CA SER A 198 -10.99 -1.33 15.69
C SER A 198 -10.61 -0.17 14.77
N GLU A 199 -11.61 0.38 14.10
CA GLU A 199 -11.43 1.56 13.26
C GLU A 199 -10.93 2.76 14.09
N THR A 200 -9.85 3.40 13.65
CA THR A 200 -9.28 4.59 14.30
C THR A 200 -8.70 5.53 13.25
N SER A 201 -9.10 6.80 13.32
CA SER A 201 -8.66 7.86 12.42
C SER A 201 -7.54 8.67 13.06
N ARG A 202 -6.44 8.91 12.32
CA ARG A 202 -5.34 9.74 12.80
C ARG A 202 -5.76 11.23 12.91
N PRO A 203 -5.24 11.98 13.89
CA PRO A 203 -5.42 13.43 13.95
C PRO A 203 -4.97 14.16 12.68
N VAL A 204 -5.73 15.19 12.29
CA VAL A 204 -5.52 15.93 11.04
C VAL A 204 -4.14 16.60 11.00
N ASP A 205 -3.73 17.23 12.09
CA ASP A 205 -2.44 17.92 12.23
C ASP A 205 -1.26 16.98 11.98
N ARG A 206 -1.34 15.74 12.47
CA ARG A 206 -0.31 14.71 12.25
C ARG A 206 -0.22 14.28 10.79
N ILE A 207 -1.36 14.08 10.14
CA ILE A 207 -1.42 13.73 8.72
C ILE A 207 -0.86 14.86 7.86
N VAL A 208 -1.29 16.10 8.13
CA VAL A 208 -0.84 17.29 7.39
C VAL A 208 0.65 17.50 7.56
N ALA A 209 1.18 17.42 8.79
CA ALA A 209 2.61 17.57 9.03
C ALA A 209 3.44 16.49 8.32
N GLU A 210 2.92 15.26 8.20
CA GLU A 210 3.58 14.21 7.44
C GLU A 210 3.54 14.47 5.93
N ALA A 211 2.40 14.92 5.40
CA ALA A 211 2.26 15.30 4.00
C ALA A 211 3.16 16.48 3.62
N GLU A 212 3.31 17.48 4.49
CA GLU A 212 4.22 18.62 4.30
C GLU A 212 5.69 18.15 4.25
N ARG A 213 6.12 17.24 5.14
CA ARG A 213 7.47 16.64 5.07
C ARG A 213 7.71 15.86 3.77
N LEU A 214 6.71 15.12 3.30
CA LEU A 214 6.79 14.41 2.02
C LEU A 214 6.94 15.42 0.86
N ALA A 215 6.16 16.49 0.87
CA ALA A 215 6.23 17.56 -0.13
C ALA A 215 7.60 18.28 -0.13
N ASP A 216 8.16 18.58 1.05
CA ASP A 216 9.49 19.18 1.23
C ASP A 216 10.63 18.29 0.70
N ALA A 217 10.41 16.98 0.69
CA ALA A 217 11.30 15.99 0.08
C ALA A 217 11.06 15.80 -1.44
N GLY A 218 10.11 16.51 -2.03
CA GLY A 218 9.83 16.49 -3.47
C GLY A 218 8.75 15.50 -3.92
N VAL A 219 8.03 14.86 -2.99
CA VAL A 219 6.87 14.03 -3.35
C VAL A 219 5.80 14.89 -4.03
N ARG A 220 5.28 14.40 -5.17
CA ARG A 220 4.29 15.09 -6.01
C ARG A 220 2.90 14.48 -5.93
N GLU A 221 2.81 13.19 -5.59
CA GLU A 221 1.54 12.47 -5.44
C GLU A 221 1.48 11.75 -4.10
N VAL A 222 0.37 11.92 -3.38
CA VAL A 222 0.09 11.19 -2.14
C VAL A 222 -1.17 10.34 -2.30
N THR A 223 -1.07 9.06 -1.93
CA THR A 223 -2.23 8.15 -1.84
C THR A 223 -2.56 7.89 -0.37
N LEU A 224 -3.71 8.37 0.06
CA LEU A 224 -4.23 8.14 1.41
C LEU A 224 -4.66 6.69 1.58
N LEU A 225 -4.21 6.06 2.66
CA LEU A 225 -4.49 4.66 2.98
C LEU A 225 -5.37 4.54 4.22
N GLY A 226 -6.27 3.57 4.17
CA GLY A 226 -6.98 3.00 5.31
C GLY A 226 -7.59 1.65 4.92
N GLN A 227 -8.12 0.90 5.89
CA GLN A 227 -8.91 -0.30 5.58
C GLN A 227 -10.33 0.07 5.09
N ASN A 228 -10.80 1.26 5.45
CA ASN A 228 -12.04 1.84 4.98
C ASN A 228 -11.87 3.37 4.93
N VAL A 229 -11.02 3.85 4.01
CA VAL A 229 -10.46 5.21 4.05
C VAL A 229 -11.53 6.31 4.01
N ASN A 230 -12.67 6.08 3.38
CA ASN A 230 -13.75 7.06 3.28
C ASN A 230 -14.65 7.10 4.52
N ALA A 231 -14.39 6.29 5.54
CA ALA A 231 -14.95 6.47 6.87
C ALA A 231 -14.10 7.37 7.78
N TYR A 232 -13.01 7.97 7.27
CA TYR A 232 -12.14 8.85 8.06
C TYR A 232 -12.93 9.96 8.77
N HIS A 233 -12.70 10.06 10.08
CA HIS A 233 -13.33 11.01 11.00
C HIS A 233 -12.33 11.47 12.07
N GLY A 234 -11.15 11.95 11.66
CA GLY A 234 -10.08 12.32 12.59
C GLY A 234 -10.32 13.67 13.28
N PRO A 235 -9.77 13.87 14.50
CA PRO A 235 -9.87 15.16 15.19
C PRO A 235 -9.10 16.24 14.43
N GLY A 236 -9.78 17.34 14.15
CA GLY A 236 -9.22 18.55 13.56
C GLY A 236 -8.54 19.46 14.56
N PRO A 237 -7.80 20.48 14.10
CA PRO A 237 -7.19 21.49 14.97
C PRO A 237 -8.20 22.30 15.81
N ASP A 238 -9.45 22.35 15.34
CA ASP A 238 -10.61 22.96 16.02
C ASP A 238 -11.29 22.01 17.03
N GLY A 239 -10.76 20.79 17.21
CA GLY A 239 -11.34 19.74 18.06
C GLY A 239 -12.56 19.05 17.43
N ALA A 240 -13.07 19.53 16.31
CA ALA A 240 -14.16 18.90 15.57
C ALA A 240 -13.64 17.75 14.70
N ALA A 241 -14.45 16.72 14.50
CA ALA A 241 -14.10 15.65 13.57
C ALA A 241 -14.12 16.17 12.11
N TRP A 242 -13.08 15.86 11.35
CA TRP A 242 -12.98 16.18 9.92
C TRP A 242 -13.28 14.94 9.09
N SER A 243 -14.08 15.10 8.02
CA SER A 243 -14.30 14.06 7.02
C SER A 243 -13.09 13.89 6.10
N LEU A 244 -13.04 12.78 5.36
CA LEU A 244 -12.02 12.57 4.32
C LEU A 244 -12.02 13.72 3.30
N ALA A 245 -13.19 14.22 2.92
CA ALA A 245 -13.31 15.31 1.94
C ALA A 245 -12.64 16.59 2.46
N ARG A 246 -12.89 16.96 3.73
CA ARG A 246 -12.26 18.13 4.36
C ARG A 246 -10.74 17.97 4.47
N LEU A 247 -10.27 16.78 4.83
CA LEU A 247 -8.83 16.46 4.84
C LEU A 247 -8.21 16.60 3.44
N LEU A 248 -8.83 16.05 2.40
CA LEU A 248 -8.37 16.17 1.02
C LEU A 248 -8.27 17.63 0.56
N ARG A 249 -9.25 18.48 0.93
CA ARG A 249 -9.21 19.92 0.65
C ARG A 249 -7.98 20.57 1.29
N ARG A 250 -7.70 20.29 2.57
CA ARG A 250 -6.51 20.82 3.25
C ARG A 250 -5.19 20.30 2.68
N LEU A 251 -5.12 19.04 2.27
CA LEU A 251 -3.92 18.47 1.65
C LEU A 251 -3.66 19.06 0.26
N ALA A 252 -4.72 19.43 -0.48
CA ALA A 252 -4.59 20.06 -1.79
C ALA A 252 -4.02 21.49 -1.72
N GLU A 253 -4.04 22.12 -0.54
CA GLU A 253 -3.42 23.43 -0.29
C GLU A 253 -1.89 23.34 -0.08
N ILE A 254 -1.35 22.14 0.16
CA ILE A 254 0.10 21.96 0.36
C ILE A 254 0.80 22.22 -0.99
N PRO A 255 1.71 23.21 -1.07
CA PRO A 255 2.46 23.47 -2.29
C PRO A 255 3.19 22.21 -2.77
N VAL A 256 3.40 22.07 -4.09
CA VAL A 256 4.11 20.93 -4.73
C VAL A 256 3.31 19.63 -4.83
N LEU A 257 2.40 19.33 -3.88
CA LEU A 257 1.48 18.18 -3.98
C LEU A 257 0.47 18.41 -5.11
N ALA A 258 0.75 17.82 -6.26
CA ALA A 258 -0.04 18.01 -7.47
C ALA A 258 -1.17 16.99 -7.61
N ARG A 259 -1.05 15.83 -6.93
CA ARG A 259 -2.02 14.74 -7.05
C ARG A 259 -2.32 14.12 -5.70
N LEU A 260 -3.59 13.91 -5.45
CA LEU A 260 -4.15 13.20 -4.31
C LEU A 260 -4.96 12.02 -4.79
N ARG A 261 -4.82 10.91 -4.08
CA ARG A 261 -5.61 9.70 -4.26
C ARG A 261 -5.99 9.14 -2.91
N TYR A 262 -6.96 8.25 -2.91
CA TYR A 262 -7.24 7.38 -1.78
C TYR A 262 -7.66 6.01 -2.29
N THR A 263 -7.50 4.97 -1.47
CA THR A 263 -7.92 3.62 -1.83
C THR A 263 -8.50 2.87 -0.64
N THR A 264 -9.29 1.86 -0.95
CA THR A 264 -10.03 1.02 0.00
C THR A 264 -11.25 1.74 0.58
N SER A 265 -12.27 1.94 -0.26
CA SER A 265 -13.51 2.61 0.16
C SER A 265 -14.68 1.65 0.32
N HIS A 266 -15.63 2.03 1.16
CA HIS A 266 -16.90 1.32 1.32
C HIS A 266 -18.06 2.14 0.73
N PRO A 267 -18.95 1.56 -0.10
CA PRO A 267 -20.07 2.29 -0.73
C PRO A 267 -20.93 3.10 0.26
N ARG A 268 -21.22 2.52 1.43
CA ARG A 268 -21.99 3.18 2.50
C ARG A 268 -21.37 4.46 3.07
N ASP A 269 -20.05 4.62 2.98
CA ASP A 269 -19.35 5.78 3.54
C ASP A 269 -18.98 6.79 2.44
N MET A 270 -19.56 6.64 1.24
CA MET A 270 -19.38 7.62 0.17
C MET A 270 -20.38 8.77 0.35
N GLY A 271 -20.02 9.72 1.22
CA GLY A 271 -20.81 10.91 1.51
C GLY A 271 -20.83 11.93 0.36
N ASP A 272 -21.81 12.83 0.43
CA ASP A 272 -22.03 13.89 -0.57
C ASP A 272 -20.82 14.82 -0.67
N ASP A 273 -20.21 15.17 0.46
CA ASP A 273 -19.02 16.01 0.54
C ASP A 273 -17.81 15.43 -0.21
N LEU A 274 -17.65 14.10 -0.19
CA LEU A 274 -16.59 13.40 -0.91
C LEU A 274 -16.90 13.29 -2.42
N ILE A 275 -18.17 13.13 -2.80
CA ILE A 275 -18.59 13.21 -4.21
C ILE A 275 -18.34 14.62 -4.76
N GLU A 276 -18.67 15.66 -3.99
CA GLU A 276 -18.39 17.05 -4.33
C GLU A 276 -16.88 17.33 -4.40
N ALA A 277 -16.07 16.74 -3.53
CA ALA A 277 -14.61 16.85 -3.62
C ALA A 277 -14.07 16.32 -4.95
N HIS A 278 -14.62 15.22 -5.49
CA HIS A 278 -14.25 14.75 -6.84
C HIS A 278 -14.61 15.75 -7.94
N ARG A 279 -15.71 16.48 -7.80
CA ARG A 279 -16.08 17.56 -8.75
C ARG A 279 -15.15 18.76 -8.63
N ASP A 280 -14.87 19.19 -7.41
CA ASP A 280 -14.32 20.51 -7.12
C ASP A 280 -12.80 20.56 -6.95
N LEU A 281 -12.13 19.42 -6.71
CA LEU A 281 -10.69 19.38 -6.46
C LEU A 281 -9.91 18.80 -7.65
N PRO A 282 -9.24 19.63 -8.47
CA PRO A 282 -8.42 19.15 -9.59
C PRO A 282 -7.28 18.22 -9.16
N ALA A 283 -6.74 18.43 -7.95
CA ALA A 283 -5.69 17.57 -7.39
C ALA A 283 -6.20 16.17 -7.06
N LEU A 284 -7.51 15.99 -6.79
CA LEU A 284 -8.09 14.68 -6.53
C LEU A 284 -8.27 13.94 -7.85
N MET A 285 -7.44 12.93 -8.07
CA MET A 285 -7.40 12.24 -9.36
C MET A 285 -8.69 11.45 -9.63
N PRO A 286 -9.17 11.41 -10.89
CA PRO A 286 -10.46 10.83 -11.27
C PRO A 286 -10.44 9.29 -11.29
N TYR A 287 -9.90 8.66 -10.26
CA TYR A 287 -9.86 7.22 -10.07
C TYR A 287 -10.39 6.88 -8.68
N LEU A 288 -11.44 6.08 -8.62
CA LEU A 288 -12.08 5.69 -7.37
C LEU A 288 -12.15 4.18 -7.24
N HIS A 289 -11.50 3.65 -6.19
CA HIS A 289 -11.62 2.26 -5.81
C HIS A 289 -12.82 2.06 -4.86
N LEU A 290 -13.92 1.50 -5.39
CA LEU A 290 -15.19 1.35 -4.69
C LEU A 290 -15.73 -0.10 -4.76
N PRO A 291 -15.16 -1.04 -3.98
CA PRO A 291 -15.61 -2.44 -3.95
C PRO A 291 -17.05 -2.66 -3.48
N VAL A 292 -17.85 -3.31 -4.33
CA VAL A 292 -19.18 -3.83 -3.98
C VAL A 292 -19.13 -5.29 -3.51
N GLN A 293 -18.13 -6.06 -3.97
CA GLN A 293 -17.88 -7.49 -3.70
C GLN A 293 -18.78 -8.48 -4.48
N SER A 294 -20.07 -8.20 -4.61
CA SER A 294 -21.04 -9.02 -5.37
C SER A 294 -22.14 -8.15 -5.98
N GLY A 295 -22.80 -8.63 -7.05
CA GLY A 295 -24.01 -8.00 -7.58
C GLY A 295 -25.32 -8.60 -7.09
N SER A 296 -25.29 -9.62 -6.21
CA SER A 296 -26.50 -10.20 -5.62
C SER A 296 -26.80 -9.60 -4.25
N ASP A 297 -28.00 -9.06 -4.06
CA ASP A 297 -28.49 -8.57 -2.77
C ASP A 297 -28.42 -9.64 -1.67
N ARG A 298 -28.69 -10.90 -2.02
CA ARG A 298 -28.65 -12.01 -1.07
C ARG A 298 -27.22 -12.27 -0.59
N ILE A 299 -26.25 -12.26 -1.52
CA ILE A 299 -24.84 -12.44 -1.19
C ILE A 299 -24.27 -11.21 -0.48
N LEU A 300 -24.63 -10.00 -0.90
CA LEU A 300 -24.27 -8.76 -0.20
C LEU A 300 -24.77 -8.75 1.26
N ALA A 301 -25.99 -9.23 1.50
CA ALA A 301 -26.53 -9.40 2.84
C ALA A 301 -25.74 -10.45 3.64
N ALA A 302 -25.47 -11.62 3.06
CA ALA A 302 -24.67 -12.67 3.70
C ALA A 302 -23.21 -12.24 3.98
N MET A 303 -22.67 -11.34 3.15
CA MET A 303 -21.37 -10.70 3.34
C MET A 303 -21.37 -9.60 4.42
N ASN A 304 -22.54 -9.24 4.98
CA ASN A 304 -22.76 -8.09 5.87
C ASN A 304 -22.31 -6.75 5.24
N ARG A 305 -22.63 -6.53 3.95
CA ARG A 305 -22.28 -5.28 3.24
C ARG A 305 -23.19 -4.11 3.57
N ARG A 306 -24.41 -4.37 4.04
CA ARG A 306 -25.43 -3.38 4.46
C ARG A 306 -25.78 -2.33 3.39
N HIS A 307 -25.73 -2.73 2.12
CA HIS A 307 -26.26 -1.99 0.96
C HIS A 307 -26.69 -3.01 -0.10
N ARG A 308 -27.55 -2.57 -1.02
CA ARG A 308 -28.07 -3.39 -2.13
C ARG A 308 -27.41 -3.02 -3.45
N ARG A 309 -27.62 -3.85 -4.48
CA ARG A 309 -27.21 -3.62 -5.86
C ARG A 309 -27.69 -2.25 -6.35
N ASP A 310 -28.96 -1.94 -6.16
CA ASP A 310 -29.55 -0.69 -6.64
C ASP A 310 -29.03 0.55 -5.90
N ASP A 311 -28.68 0.42 -4.61
CA ASP A 311 -28.03 1.52 -3.87
C ASP A 311 -26.67 1.83 -4.48
N TYR A 312 -25.91 0.79 -4.84
CA TYR A 312 -24.61 0.94 -5.47
C TYR A 312 -24.71 1.57 -6.86
N LEU A 313 -25.66 1.15 -7.69
CA LEU A 313 -25.85 1.71 -9.04
C LEU A 313 -26.23 3.20 -8.97
N ARG A 314 -27.18 3.57 -8.11
CA ARG A 314 -27.52 5.00 -7.88
C ARG A 314 -26.34 5.80 -7.37
N LEU A 315 -25.53 5.23 -6.50
CA LEU A 315 -24.31 5.88 -6.02
C LEU A 315 -23.31 6.14 -7.16
N VAL A 316 -23.09 5.14 -8.02
CA VAL A 316 -22.23 5.26 -9.21
C VAL A 316 -22.73 6.35 -10.16
N GLU A 317 -24.05 6.43 -10.40
CA GLU A 317 -24.66 7.48 -11.21
C GLU A 317 -24.37 8.88 -10.65
N ARG A 318 -24.55 9.07 -9.33
CA ARG A 318 -24.26 10.35 -8.65
C ARG A 318 -22.79 10.74 -8.75
N ILE A 319 -21.89 9.77 -8.57
CA ILE A 319 -20.44 9.98 -8.70
C ILE A 319 -20.09 10.42 -10.12
N ARG A 320 -20.63 9.76 -11.15
CA ARG A 320 -20.40 10.12 -12.57
C ARG A 320 -21.02 11.45 -12.95
N ALA A 321 -22.16 11.81 -12.37
CA ALA A 321 -22.75 13.13 -12.56
C ALA A 321 -21.84 14.25 -12.02
N ALA A 322 -21.18 14.01 -10.88
CA ALA A 322 -20.23 14.94 -10.29
C ALA A 322 -18.87 14.97 -11.02
N ARG A 323 -18.37 13.81 -11.48
CA ARG A 323 -17.10 13.67 -12.19
C ARG A 323 -17.25 12.73 -13.40
N PRO A 324 -17.60 13.26 -14.59
CA PRO A 324 -17.94 12.43 -15.76
C PRO A 324 -16.82 11.53 -16.30
N ASP A 325 -15.56 11.93 -16.13
CA ASP A 325 -14.37 11.17 -16.55
C ASP A 325 -13.83 10.22 -15.48
N ILE A 326 -14.55 10.00 -14.37
CA ILE A 326 -14.09 9.12 -13.29
C ILE A 326 -14.03 7.66 -13.73
N ALA A 327 -12.90 7.01 -13.48
CA ALA A 327 -12.77 5.56 -13.62
C ALA A 327 -13.01 4.88 -12.27
N LEU A 328 -13.84 3.84 -12.29
CA LEU A 328 -14.06 3.00 -11.12
C LEU A 328 -13.14 1.79 -11.18
N SER A 329 -12.65 1.41 -10.00
CA SER A 329 -12.15 0.07 -9.74
C SER A 329 -12.92 -0.61 -8.63
N GLY A 330 -13.02 -1.93 -8.69
CA GLY A 330 -13.77 -2.73 -7.72
C GLY A 330 -13.05 -4.01 -7.33
N ASP A 331 -13.55 -4.65 -6.28
CA ASP A 331 -13.20 -6.02 -5.90
C ASP A 331 -14.44 -6.89 -6.00
N PHE A 332 -14.24 -8.12 -6.48
CA PHE A 332 -15.28 -9.13 -6.61
C PHE A 332 -14.82 -10.47 -6.02
N ILE A 333 -15.69 -11.09 -5.24
CA ILE A 333 -15.46 -12.41 -4.64
C ILE A 333 -16.45 -13.39 -5.26
N VAL A 334 -15.95 -14.39 -5.99
CA VAL A 334 -16.76 -15.49 -6.54
C VAL A 334 -16.73 -16.71 -5.63
N GLY A 335 -17.82 -17.46 -5.61
CA GLY A 335 -17.94 -18.69 -4.84
C GLY A 335 -18.03 -18.46 -3.34
N PHE A 336 -18.59 -17.33 -2.91
CA PHE A 336 -18.94 -17.10 -1.52
C PHE A 336 -19.90 -18.21 -1.03
N PRO A 337 -19.88 -18.60 0.27
CA PRO A 337 -20.76 -19.66 0.75
C PRO A 337 -22.24 -19.40 0.41
N GLY A 338 -22.88 -20.43 -0.16
CA GLY A 338 -24.25 -20.38 -0.65
C GLY A 338 -24.45 -19.69 -2.00
N GLU A 339 -23.43 -19.18 -2.69
CA GLU A 339 -23.57 -18.50 -4.00
C GLU A 339 -24.09 -19.42 -5.12
N THR A 340 -25.27 -19.09 -5.66
CA THR A 340 -25.89 -19.80 -6.79
C THR A 340 -25.45 -19.20 -8.13
N GLU A 341 -25.76 -19.88 -9.24
CA GLU A 341 -25.49 -19.34 -10.58
C GLU A 341 -26.26 -18.04 -10.86
N ALA A 342 -27.48 -17.88 -10.33
CA ALA A 342 -28.24 -16.65 -10.47
C ALA A 342 -27.57 -15.47 -9.76
N ASP A 343 -26.96 -15.70 -8.59
CA ASP A 343 -26.23 -14.65 -7.87
C ASP A 343 -24.94 -14.25 -8.59
N PHE A 344 -24.25 -15.23 -9.18
CA PHE A 344 -23.08 -14.99 -9.99
C PHE A 344 -23.43 -14.22 -11.27
N ALA A 345 -24.51 -14.60 -11.95
CA ALA A 345 -25.04 -13.86 -13.11
C ALA A 345 -25.37 -12.41 -12.75
N ALA A 346 -26.04 -12.16 -11.63
CA ALA A 346 -26.30 -10.80 -11.14
C ALA A 346 -25.01 -9.99 -10.88
N THR A 347 -23.92 -10.67 -10.48
CA THR A 347 -22.60 -10.04 -10.35
C THR A 347 -22.03 -9.63 -11.70
N LEU A 348 -22.12 -10.49 -12.72
CA LEU A 348 -21.69 -10.16 -14.09
C LEU A 348 -22.50 -8.99 -14.67
N GLU A 349 -23.82 -8.99 -14.48
CA GLU A 349 -24.69 -7.90 -14.95
C GLU A 349 -24.36 -6.56 -14.28
N LEU A 350 -24.05 -6.55 -12.98
CA LEU A 350 -23.61 -5.33 -12.31
C LEU A 350 -22.27 -4.84 -12.87
N ILE A 351 -21.32 -5.74 -13.12
CA ILE A 351 -20.04 -5.37 -13.72
C ILE A 351 -20.27 -4.76 -15.10
N GLU A 352 -21.13 -5.37 -15.91
CA GLU A 352 -21.49 -4.89 -17.25
C GLU A 352 -22.16 -3.50 -17.21
N ALA A 353 -23.14 -3.31 -16.32
CA ALA A 353 -23.83 -2.03 -16.17
C ALA A 353 -22.91 -0.90 -15.67
N VAL A 354 -21.97 -1.21 -14.78
CA VAL A 354 -21.05 -0.21 -14.24
C VAL A 354 -19.97 0.13 -15.26
N GLY A 355 -19.32 -0.84 -15.91
CA GLY A 355 -18.19 -0.58 -16.79
C GLY A 355 -16.96 -0.13 -16.00
N TYR A 356 -16.23 -1.10 -15.44
CA TYR A 356 -15.04 -0.83 -14.62
C TYR A 356 -13.80 -0.57 -15.48
N GLY A 357 -12.98 0.42 -15.09
CA GLY A 357 -11.69 0.67 -15.74
C GLY A 357 -10.61 -0.32 -15.33
N SER A 358 -10.77 -0.90 -14.13
CA SER A 358 -10.00 -2.05 -13.63
C SER A 358 -10.80 -2.73 -12.53
N ALA A 359 -10.54 -4.00 -12.25
CA ALA A 359 -11.11 -4.65 -11.08
C ALA A 359 -10.25 -5.82 -10.62
N PHE A 360 -10.33 -6.14 -9.34
CA PHE A 360 -9.71 -7.33 -8.78
C PHE A 360 -10.78 -8.40 -8.56
N SER A 361 -10.41 -9.63 -8.89
CA SER A 361 -11.31 -10.78 -8.83
C SER A 361 -10.66 -11.88 -8.01
N PHE A 362 -11.40 -12.41 -7.04
CA PHE A 362 -10.90 -13.42 -6.11
C PHE A 362 -11.88 -14.57 -6.00
N LYS A 363 -11.36 -15.79 -5.86
CA LYS A 363 -12.15 -16.89 -5.31
C LYS A 363 -12.31 -16.66 -3.81
N TYR A 364 -13.48 -16.95 -3.27
CA TYR A 364 -13.65 -17.01 -1.82
C TYR A 364 -12.69 -18.03 -1.21
N SER A 365 -11.88 -17.56 -0.25
CA SER A 365 -10.94 -18.35 0.52
C SER A 365 -11.30 -18.23 2.00
N PRO A 366 -11.67 -19.33 2.66
CA PRO A 366 -12.07 -19.30 4.07
C PRO A 366 -10.89 -18.85 4.94
N ARG A 367 -11.17 -17.97 5.88
CA ARG A 367 -10.17 -17.48 6.84
C ARG A 367 -10.53 -17.91 8.26
N PRO A 368 -9.61 -18.55 8.99
CA PRO A 368 -9.84 -18.88 10.39
C PRO A 368 -10.32 -17.66 11.18
N GLY A 369 -11.39 -17.84 11.96
CA GLY A 369 -12.00 -16.78 12.78
C GLY A 369 -13.04 -15.90 12.08
N THR A 370 -13.22 -16.00 10.76
CA THR A 370 -14.26 -15.24 10.05
C THR A 370 -15.60 -16.00 10.04
N PRO A 371 -16.76 -15.31 10.18
CA PRO A 371 -18.07 -15.98 10.16
C PRO A 371 -18.31 -16.83 8.91
N ALA A 372 -17.97 -16.34 7.72
CA ALA A 372 -18.17 -17.05 6.47
C ALA A 372 -17.33 -18.34 6.35
N ALA A 373 -16.27 -18.49 7.15
CA ALA A 373 -15.45 -19.70 7.14
C ALA A 373 -16.13 -20.87 7.86
N ALA A 374 -17.10 -20.59 8.74
CA ALA A 374 -17.88 -21.60 9.47
C ALA A 374 -19.16 -22.03 8.73
N GLU A 375 -19.52 -21.35 7.65
CA GLU A 375 -20.71 -21.67 6.85
C GLU A 375 -20.58 -23.04 6.18
N ALA A 376 -21.64 -23.85 6.25
CA ALA A 376 -21.64 -25.21 5.69
C ALA A 376 -21.72 -25.23 4.16
N ASP A 377 -22.37 -24.24 3.56
CA ASP A 377 -22.67 -24.17 2.13
C ASP A 377 -21.48 -23.71 1.28
N GLN A 378 -20.30 -24.28 1.51
CA GLN A 378 -19.11 -23.97 0.75
C GLN A 378 -19.24 -24.40 -0.72
N ILE A 379 -18.79 -23.54 -1.62
CA ILE A 379 -18.82 -23.81 -3.07
C ILE A 379 -17.61 -24.67 -3.48
N ALA A 380 -17.84 -25.67 -4.34
CA ALA A 380 -16.79 -26.52 -4.87
C ALA A 380 -15.73 -25.72 -5.64
N GLU A 381 -14.45 -26.09 -5.47
CA GLU A 381 -13.32 -25.35 -6.05
C GLU A 381 -13.40 -25.26 -7.59
N SER A 382 -13.86 -26.31 -8.27
CA SER A 382 -14.05 -26.32 -9.72
C SER A 382 -15.05 -25.25 -10.19
N VAL A 383 -16.13 -25.03 -9.44
CA VAL A 383 -17.11 -23.98 -9.71
C VAL A 383 -16.50 -22.59 -9.48
N LYS A 384 -15.71 -22.41 -8.41
CA LYS A 384 -15.02 -21.14 -8.15
C LYS A 384 -14.05 -20.78 -9.29
N VAL A 385 -13.32 -21.76 -9.80
CA VAL A 385 -12.39 -21.59 -10.92
C VAL A 385 -13.12 -21.20 -12.21
N GLU A 386 -14.22 -21.88 -12.54
CA GLU A 386 -15.03 -21.58 -13.73
C GLU A 386 -15.63 -20.17 -13.66
N ARG A 387 -16.24 -19.80 -12.53
CA ARG A 387 -16.79 -18.45 -12.30
C ARG A 387 -15.73 -17.38 -12.36
N LEU A 388 -14.57 -17.61 -11.74
CA LEU A 388 -13.46 -16.66 -11.78
C LEU A 388 -13.03 -16.40 -13.22
N ALA A 389 -12.91 -17.44 -14.05
CA ALA A 389 -12.50 -17.29 -15.45
C ALA A 389 -13.52 -16.47 -16.26
N ARG A 390 -14.82 -16.69 -16.09
CA ARG A 390 -15.88 -15.90 -16.75
C ARG A 390 -15.87 -14.43 -16.33
N LEU A 391 -15.74 -14.17 -15.03
CA LEU A 391 -15.69 -12.83 -14.49
C LEU A 391 -14.43 -12.08 -14.93
N GLN A 392 -13.27 -12.74 -14.93
CA GLN A 392 -12.02 -12.19 -15.46
C GLN A 392 -12.12 -11.85 -16.94
N ALA A 393 -12.71 -12.73 -17.75
CA ALA A 393 -12.92 -12.44 -19.17
C ALA A 393 -13.77 -11.19 -19.41
N LEU A 394 -14.76 -10.90 -18.56
CA LEU A 394 -15.55 -9.66 -18.62
C LEU A 394 -14.72 -8.44 -18.19
N ILE A 395 -14.02 -8.52 -17.05
CA ILE A 395 -13.16 -7.43 -16.55
C ILE A 395 -12.05 -7.10 -17.55
N ASP A 396 -11.43 -8.10 -18.16
CA ASP A 396 -10.36 -7.91 -19.14
C ASP A 396 -10.86 -7.19 -20.39
N ARG A 397 -12.09 -7.51 -20.85
CA ARG A 397 -12.74 -6.78 -21.95
C ARG A 397 -12.97 -5.31 -21.57
N GLN A 398 -13.61 -5.04 -20.43
CA GLN A 398 -13.88 -3.67 -19.98
C GLN A 398 -12.59 -2.86 -19.74
N THR A 399 -11.57 -3.48 -19.16
CA THR A 399 -10.25 -2.85 -18.95
C THR A 399 -9.59 -2.53 -20.29
N ARG A 400 -9.68 -3.44 -21.26
CA ARG A 400 -9.17 -3.20 -22.63
C ARG A 400 -9.92 -2.06 -23.30
N ASP A 401 -11.25 -2.03 -23.23
CA ASP A 401 -12.08 -0.98 -23.82
C ASP A 401 -11.79 0.39 -23.16
N PHE A 402 -11.64 0.39 -21.83
CA PHE A 402 -11.20 1.55 -21.08
C PHE A 402 -9.84 2.05 -21.56
N ASN A 403 -8.85 1.17 -21.72
CA ASN A 403 -7.53 1.54 -22.23
C ASN A 403 -7.59 2.06 -23.68
N LEU A 404 -8.35 1.40 -24.55
CA LEU A 404 -8.53 1.79 -25.95
C LEU A 404 -9.20 3.16 -26.09
N SER A 405 -10.16 3.47 -25.21
CA SER A 405 -10.79 4.78 -25.19
C SER A 405 -9.85 5.93 -24.80
N ARG A 406 -8.61 5.64 -24.37
CA ARG A 406 -7.55 6.63 -24.14
C ARG A 406 -6.69 6.92 -25.36
N LEU A 407 -6.78 6.10 -26.41
CA LEU A 407 -6.03 6.32 -27.64
C LEU A 407 -6.36 7.69 -28.24
N GLY A 408 -5.34 8.49 -28.54
CA GLY A 408 -5.49 9.85 -29.06
C GLY A 408 -5.85 10.92 -28.02
N MET A 409 -6.19 10.54 -26.78
CA MET A 409 -6.47 11.51 -25.73
C MET A 409 -5.20 12.24 -25.30
N THR A 410 -5.35 13.52 -24.99
CA THR A 410 -4.33 14.31 -24.30
C THR A 410 -4.56 14.23 -22.80
N MET A 411 -3.51 13.99 -22.02
CA MET A 411 -3.58 13.95 -20.57
C MET A 411 -2.25 14.34 -19.93
N ASP A 412 -2.31 14.74 -18.67
CA ASP A 412 -1.13 15.02 -17.87
C ASP A 412 -0.58 13.74 -17.25
N VAL A 413 0.74 13.53 -17.32
CA VAL A 413 1.42 12.38 -16.74
C VAL A 413 2.58 12.85 -15.86
N LEU A 414 2.59 12.39 -14.60
CA LEU A 414 3.75 12.55 -13.72
C LEU A 414 4.81 11.53 -14.14
N LEU A 415 6.00 11.99 -14.52
CA LEU A 415 7.12 11.12 -14.86
C LEU A 415 7.88 10.73 -13.60
N GLU A 416 7.78 9.47 -13.21
CA GLU A 416 8.17 8.99 -11.88
C GLU A 416 9.53 8.29 -11.87
N LYS A 417 9.91 7.67 -13.00
CA LYS A 417 11.13 6.84 -13.09
C LYS A 417 11.59 6.61 -14.52
N PRO A 418 12.82 6.10 -14.73
CA PRO A 418 13.24 5.57 -16.02
C PRO A 418 12.29 4.46 -16.52
N GLY A 419 12.06 4.46 -17.83
CA GLY A 419 11.31 3.42 -18.53
C GLY A 419 12.12 2.14 -18.73
N ARG A 420 11.54 1.18 -19.45
CA ARG A 420 12.20 -0.11 -19.72
C ARG A 420 13.28 -0.03 -20.80
N ARG A 421 13.21 0.98 -21.67
CA ARG A 421 14.13 1.19 -22.79
C ARG A 421 15.01 2.42 -22.54
N PRO A 422 16.24 2.46 -23.09
CA PRO A 422 17.07 3.66 -23.05
C PRO A 422 16.34 4.87 -23.64
N GLY A 423 16.43 6.04 -23.00
CA GLY A 423 15.76 7.28 -23.43
C GLY A 423 14.27 7.37 -23.06
N GLN A 424 13.70 6.32 -22.45
CA GLN A 424 12.31 6.30 -22.04
C GLN A 424 12.16 6.74 -20.58
N LEU A 425 11.10 7.50 -20.29
CA LEU A 425 10.58 7.73 -18.95
C LEU A 425 9.22 7.04 -18.77
N ALA A 426 8.88 6.71 -17.54
CA ALA A 426 7.63 6.06 -17.18
C ALA A 426 6.94 6.78 -16.01
N GLY A 427 5.61 6.74 -16.03
CA GLY A 427 4.76 7.38 -15.05
C GLY A 427 3.36 6.78 -15.04
N ARG A 428 2.43 7.45 -14.36
CA ARG A 428 1.02 7.07 -14.35
C ARG A 428 0.10 8.16 -14.88
N SER A 429 -0.90 7.72 -15.64
CA SER A 429 -2.04 8.54 -16.05
C SER A 429 -2.87 9.00 -14.84
N PRO A 430 -3.80 9.95 -15.01
CA PRO A 430 -4.76 10.30 -13.97
C PRO A 430 -5.53 9.08 -13.42
N TRP A 431 -5.70 8.01 -14.22
CA TRP A 431 -6.40 6.77 -13.86
C TRP A 431 -5.50 5.59 -13.47
N LEU A 432 -4.25 5.84 -13.06
CA LEU A 432 -3.25 4.85 -12.64
C LEU A 432 -2.75 3.87 -13.71
N GLN A 433 -3.20 3.97 -14.97
CA GLN A 433 -2.62 3.22 -16.08
C GLN A 433 -1.14 3.60 -16.23
N ALA A 434 -0.28 2.61 -16.42
CA ALA A 434 1.13 2.84 -16.68
C ALA A 434 1.30 3.53 -18.04
N VAL A 435 2.03 4.64 -18.08
CA VAL A 435 2.34 5.38 -19.31
C VAL A 435 3.85 5.42 -19.48
N HIS A 436 4.33 5.22 -20.70
CA HIS A 436 5.73 5.41 -21.05
C HIS A 436 5.86 6.26 -22.30
N LEU A 437 6.93 7.04 -22.37
CA LEU A 437 7.26 7.91 -23.50
C LEU A 437 8.76 8.14 -23.58
N ASP A 438 9.25 8.46 -24.78
CA ASP A 438 10.62 8.95 -24.95
C ASP A 438 10.68 10.41 -24.49
N ALA A 439 11.57 10.69 -23.54
CA ALA A 439 11.68 12.00 -22.91
C ALA A 439 13.08 12.19 -22.29
N PRO A 440 13.64 13.41 -22.30
CA PRO A 440 14.89 13.69 -21.64
C PRO A 440 14.76 13.52 -20.12
N VAL A 441 15.84 13.07 -19.47
CA VAL A 441 15.86 12.68 -18.05
C VAL A 441 15.59 13.85 -17.10
N ASP A 442 15.80 15.09 -17.55
CA ASP A 442 15.52 16.32 -16.79
C ASP A 442 14.01 16.55 -16.55
N LEU A 443 13.14 15.86 -17.30
CA LEU A 443 11.69 15.87 -17.07
C LEU A 443 11.26 14.89 -15.97
N LEU A 444 12.16 14.10 -15.40
CA LEU A 444 11.85 13.26 -14.25
C LEU A 444 11.34 14.12 -13.07
N GLY A 445 10.23 13.74 -12.45
CA GLY A 445 9.59 14.51 -11.39
C GLY A 445 8.66 15.62 -11.87
N THR A 446 8.52 15.82 -13.17
CA THR A 446 7.60 16.79 -13.75
C THR A 446 6.30 16.15 -14.21
N ILE A 447 5.24 16.96 -14.29
CA ILE A 447 3.98 16.60 -14.90
C ILE A 447 3.96 17.21 -16.29
N VAL A 448 3.82 16.38 -17.31
CA VAL A 448 3.87 16.83 -18.71
C VAL A 448 2.58 16.45 -19.44
N PRO A 449 2.07 17.32 -20.34
CA PRO A 449 0.99 16.97 -21.23
C PRO A 449 1.50 16.01 -22.30
N VAL A 450 0.79 14.89 -22.46
CA VAL A 450 1.12 13.86 -23.44
C VAL A 450 -0.12 13.48 -24.24
N ARG A 451 0.08 13.02 -25.47
CA ARG A 451 -0.97 12.38 -26.28
C ARG A 451 -0.70 10.89 -26.35
N ILE A 452 -1.68 10.08 -26.00
CA ILE A 452 -1.57 8.61 -26.10
C ILE A 452 -1.57 8.21 -27.57
N ASP A 453 -0.53 7.50 -28.01
CA ASP A 453 -0.33 7.12 -29.41
C ASP A 453 -0.48 5.61 -29.64
N ALA A 454 -0.30 4.79 -28.61
CA ALA A 454 -0.60 3.36 -28.67
C ALA A 454 -1.07 2.79 -27.33
N VAL A 455 -1.85 1.72 -27.41
CA VAL A 455 -2.35 0.96 -26.27
C VAL A 455 -1.75 -0.45 -26.33
N MET A 456 -0.98 -0.80 -25.31
CA MET A 456 -0.40 -2.12 -25.13
C MET A 456 -1.26 -2.93 -24.16
N THR A 457 -0.90 -4.19 -23.90
CA THR A 457 -1.66 -5.08 -23.00
C THR A 457 -1.84 -4.49 -21.59
N TYR A 458 -0.79 -3.89 -21.03
CA TYR A 458 -0.77 -3.40 -19.64
C TYR A 458 -0.18 -1.98 -19.49
N SER A 459 0.00 -1.27 -20.59
CA SER A 459 0.57 0.09 -20.58
C SER A 459 0.08 0.90 -21.77
N LEU A 460 0.21 2.21 -21.66
CA LEU A 460 0.00 3.16 -22.72
C LEU A 460 1.36 3.69 -23.20
N SER A 461 1.51 3.84 -24.50
CA SER A 461 2.56 4.64 -25.10
C SER A 461 2.03 6.04 -25.30
N ALA A 462 2.89 7.04 -25.12
CA ALA A 462 2.53 8.42 -25.38
C ALA A 462 3.64 9.17 -26.09
N VAL A 463 3.26 10.24 -26.77
CA VAL A 463 4.17 11.27 -27.28
C VAL A 463 3.98 12.55 -26.48
N ARG A 464 5.09 13.21 -26.14
CA ARG A 464 5.05 14.51 -25.47
C ARG A 464 4.39 15.54 -26.39
N LEU A 465 3.52 16.37 -25.85
CA LEU A 465 3.09 17.58 -26.53
C LEU A 465 4.03 18.71 -26.10
N ASP A 466 4.63 19.39 -27.07
CA ASP A 466 5.41 20.59 -26.79
C ASP A 466 4.44 21.70 -26.35
N ALA A 467 4.33 21.92 -25.04
CA ALA A 467 3.68 23.11 -24.49
C ALA A 467 4.71 24.24 -24.35
N PRO A 468 4.37 25.51 -24.62
CA PRO A 468 5.23 26.63 -24.27
C PRO A 468 5.50 26.59 -22.76
N ALA A 469 6.76 26.74 -22.36
CA ALA A 469 7.22 26.51 -21.00
C ALA A 469 6.38 27.27 -19.95
N PRO A 470 5.74 26.57 -18.99
CA PRO A 470 5.29 27.20 -17.76
C PRO A 470 6.53 27.47 -16.89
N SER A 471 6.66 28.68 -16.36
CA SER A 471 7.77 29.06 -15.49
C SER A 471 7.68 28.31 -14.14
N SER A 472 8.31 27.15 -14.03
CA SER A 472 8.62 26.53 -12.75
C SER A 472 10.13 26.56 -12.55
N ARG A 473 10.58 27.25 -11.49
CA ARG A 473 11.98 27.28 -11.07
C ARG A 473 12.52 25.84 -10.94
N PRO A 474 13.74 25.56 -11.44
CA PRO A 474 14.32 24.23 -11.34
C PRO A 474 14.53 23.83 -9.88
N VAL A 475 14.09 22.62 -9.54
CA VAL A 475 14.49 21.94 -8.30
C VAL A 475 15.98 21.62 -8.42
N ALA A 476 16.75 22.06 -7.43
CA ALA A 476 18.20 21.94 -7.44
C ALA A 476 18.64 20.49 -7.65
N ALA A 477 19.53 20.30 -8.63
CA ALA A 477 20.10 19.02 -9.00
C ALA A 477 20.75 18.33 -7.80
N LEU A 478 20.38 17.07 -7.56
CA LEU A 478 21.09 16.16 -6.67
C LEU A 478 22.49 15.92 -7.27
N GLY A 479 23.48 16.62 -6.71
CA GLY A 479 24.87 16.52 -7.10
C GLY A 479 25.45 15.15 -6.79
N GLY A 480 26.07 14.54 -7.82
CA GLY A 480 26.80 13.29 -7.72
C GLY A 480 28.07 13.42 -6.88
N VAL A 481 28.28 12.43 -6.03
CA VAL A 481 29.55 12.18 -5.37
C VAL A 481 30.45 11.40 -6.34
N ARG A 482 31.63 11.97 -6.62
CA ARG A 482 32.82 11.21 -7.02
C ARG A 482 33.60 10.87 -5.77
#